data_AF-A0A1G8CDP7-F1
#
_entry.id   AF-A0A1G8CDP7-F1
#
_cell.length_a   1.000
_cell.length_b   1.000
_cell.length_c   1.000
_cell.angle_alpha   90.00
_cell.angle_beta   90.00
_cell.angle_gamma   90.00
#
_symmetry.space_group_name_H-M   'P 1'
#
loop_
_entity.id
_entity.type
_entity.pdbx_description
1 polymer ?
#
loop_
_entity_poly.entity_id
_entity_poly.type
_entity_poly.pdbx_seq_one_letter_code
_entity_poly.pdbx_strand_id
1 'polypeptide(L)'
;MLTTAALIKGRGTGVNIEGLTLKGLSLNWTWKSVKTFGHIFTQHGAQLKIPQLADRARSFGVAIGQWTNNEKAAEFIKGIYDTLKDGENIVDILAGLGQVVNADQSIISTTKAIIVKNAEGATNALKTGYPIVEKVIR
;
A
#
# COMPACT_ATOMS: atom_id res chain seq x y z
N MET A 1 5.47 39.04 -49.21
CA MET A 1 4.61 39.11 -48.02
C MET A 1 5.31 38.38 -46.90
N LEU A 2 5.44 39.03 -45.74
CA LEU A 2 6.15 38.52 -44.56
C LEU A 2 5.49 37.25 -43.97
N THR A 3 6.34 36.30 -43.61
CA THR A 3 6.47 35.58 -42.31
C THR A 3 5.17 35.33 -41.53
N THR A 4 4.83 34.11 -41.13
CA THR A 4 5.35 33.54 -39.85
C THR A 4 5.05 32.04 -39.72
N ALA A 5 6.10 31.22 -39.71
CA ALA A 5 6.10 29.90 -39.10
C ALA A 5 6.34 30.07 -37.59
N ALA A 6 5.39 29.64 -36.76
CA ALA A 6 5.49 29.73 -35.31
C ALA A 6 6.43 28.65 -34.75
N LEU A 7 7.68 29.08 -34.59
CA LEU A 7 8.67 28.76 -33.56
C LEU A 7 8.31 27.67 -32.52
N ILE A 8 9.05 26.56 -32.58
CA ILE A 8 9.32 25.68 -31.44
C ILE A 8 10.06 26.49 -30.38
N LYS A 9 9.46 26.63 -29.19
CA LYS A 9 10.15 27.18 -28.01
C LYS A 9 9.84 26.31 -26.80
N GLY A 10 10.75 25.38 -26.50
CA GLY A 10 10.83 24.82 -25.15
C GLY A 10 11.41 25.87 -24.20
N ARG A 11 10.80 26.03 -23.00
CA ARG A 11 11.45 26.24 -21.69
C ARG A 11 10.39 26.50 -20.60
N GLY A 12 10.52 25.83 -19.46
CA GLY A 12 10.06 26.37 -18.17
C GLY A 12 9.10 25.52 -17.34
N THR A 13 9.66 24.58 -16.58
CA THR A 13 9.33 24.27 -15.17
C THR A 13 7.88 24.45 -14.71
N GLY A 14 7.16 23.33 -14.62
CA GLY A 14 5.95 23.21 -13.81
C GLY A 14 5.89 21.81 -13.25
N VAL A 15 6.59 21.55 -12.14
CA VAL A 15 6.32 20.37 -11.32
C VAL A 15 4.95 20.60 -10.70
N ASN A 16 3.89 20.11 -11.34
CA ASN A 16 2.59 20.01 -10.70
C ASN A 16 2.58 18.75 -9.84
N ILE A 17 3.09 18.91 -8.62
CA ILE A 17 2.68 18.10 -7.50
C ILE A 17 1.21 18.41 -7.24
N GLU A 18 0.31 17.53 -7.66
CA GLU A 18 -0.96 17.20 -6.99
C GLU A 18 -1.86 16.38 -7.92
N GLY A 19 -2.16 15.15 -7.50
CA GLY A 19 -3.18 14.32 -8.12
C GLY A 19 -2.66 13.41 -9.23
N LEU A 20 -2.06 12.27 -8.84
CA LEU A 20 -2.10 11.10 -9.72
C LEU A 20 -3.56 10.73 -9.93
N THR A 21 -4.11 11.23 -11.01
CA THR A 21 -5.49 11.01 -11.41
C THR A 21 -5.52 9.68 -12.13
N LEU A 22 -5.75 8.59 -11.40
CA LEU A 22 -6.47 7.46 -11.99
C LEU A 22 -7.79 8.05 -12.48
N LYS A 23 -8.13 7.98 -13.77
CA LYS A 23 -9.31 8.68 -14.31
C LYS A 23 -10.57 8.42 -13.45
N GLY A 24 -10.90 9.39 -12.58
CA GLY A 24 -12.10 9.37 -11.71
C GLY A 24 -11.88 9.19 -10.19
N LEU A 25 -10.70 8.76 -9.70
CA LEU A 25 -10.45 8.55 -8.27
C LEU A 25 -9.41 9.55 -7.74
N SER A 26 -9.82 10.49 -6.88
CA SER A 26 -8.90 11.34 -6.14
C SER A 26 -8.30 10.55 -4.96
N LEU A 27 -7.01 10.26 -5.04
CA LEU A 27 -6.30 9.52 -3.99
C LEU A 27 -6.17 10.36 -2.73
N ASN A 28 -6.67 9.84 -1.62
CA ASN A 28 -6.48 10.41 -0.29
C ASN A 28 -5.53 9.53 0.52
N TRP A 29 -4.32 10.01 0.77
CA TRP A 29 -3.26 9.25 1.42
C TRP A 29 -3.36 9.20 2.96
N THR A 30 -4.45 9.70 3.56
CA THR A 30 -4.75 9.37 4.96
C THR A 30 -5.02 7.87 5.09
N TRP A 31 -4.40 7.22 6.07
CA TRP A 31 -4.57 5.78 6.30
C TRP A 31 -6.03 5.36 6.56
N LYS A 32 -6.90 6.32 6.90
CA LYS A 32 -8.34 6.09 7.07
C LYS A 32 -9.13 5.97 5.75
N SER A 33 -8.53 6.32 4.62
CA SER A 33 -9.19 6.31 3.30
C SER A 33 -9.37 4.89 2.78
N VAL A 34 -10.58 4.34 2.91
CA VAL A 34 -10.94 3.04 2.31
C VAL A 34 -10.88 3.10 0.77
N LYS A 35 -11.20 4.25 0.17
CA LYS A 35 -11.07 4.45 -1.29
C LYS A 35 -9.63 4.30 -1.79
N THR A 36 -8.66 4.68 -0.98
CA THR A 36 -7.24 4.55 -1.34
C THR A 36 -6.71 3.17 -0.95
N PHE A 37 -6.94 2.77 0.30
CA PHE A 37 -6.23 1.65 0.93
C PHE A 37 -7.04 0.36 1.03
N GLY A 38 -8.31 0.36 0.63
CA GLY A 38 -9.17 -0.81 0.73
C GLY A 38 -9.15 -1.42 2.12
N HIS A 39 -8.73 -2.69 2.20
CA HIS A 39 -8.67 -3.45 3.45
C HIS A 39 -7.34 -3.38 4.21
N ILE A 40 -6.32 -2.67 3.69
CA ILE A 40 -4.97 -2.60 4.29
C ILE A 40 -5.06 -2.28 5.78
N PHE A 41 -5.60 -1.12 6.14
CA PHE A 41 -5.61 -0.72 7.55
C PHE A 41 -6.80 -1.28 8.32
N THR A 42 -7.94 -1.52 7.68
CA THR A 42 -9.12 -2.07 8.38
C THR A 42 -8.94 -3.52 8.80
N GLN A 43 -8.15 -4.31 8.06
CA GLN A 43 -7.90 -5.72 8.36
C GLN A 43 -6.49 -6.02 8.87
N HIS A 44 -5.51 -5.15 8.61
CA HIS A 44 -4.11 -5.38 8.97
C HIS A 44 -3.46 -4.18 9.69
N GLY A 45 -4.22 -3.18 10.11
CA GLY A 45 -3.67 -1.97 10.73
C GLY A 45 -3.24 -2.14 12.20
N ALA A 46 -2.50 -1.14 12.68
CA ALA A 46 -1.93 -1.06 14.03
C ALA A 46 -2.98 -1.00 15.14
N GLN A 47 -4.23 -0.62 14.82
CA GLN A 47 -5.30 -0.55 15.79
C GLN A 47 -5.86 -1.93 16.20
N LEU A 48 -5.54 -2.99 15.46
CA LEU A 48 -5.97 -4.35 15.79
C LEU A 48 -5.11 -4.91 16.92
N LYS A 49 -5.75 -5.51 17.92
CA LYS A 49 -5.04 -6.07 19.07
C LYS A 49 -4.52 -7.48 18.75
N ILE A 50 -3.38 -7.84 19.33
CA ILE A 50 -2.75 -9.16 19.14
C ILE A 50 -3.72 -10.32 19.42
N PRO A 51 -4.54 -10.33 20.50
CA PRO A 51 -5.51 -11.40 20.72
C PRO A 51 -6.55 -11.51 19.60
N GLN A 52 -7.04 -10.39 19.05
CA GLN A 52 -8.00 -10.39 17.95
C GLN A 52 -7.39 -10.94 16.66
N LEU A 53 -6.12 -10.64 16.41
CA LEU A 53 -5.39 -11.16 15.26
C LEU A 53 -5.09 -12.67 15.44
N ALA A 54 -4.75 -13.10 16.65
CA ALA A 54 -4.57 -14.51 16.97
C ALA A 54 -5.87 -15.31 16.85
N ASP A 55 -7.02 -14.75 17.27
CA ASP A 55 -8.34 -15.35 17.04
C ASP A 55 -8.62 -15.57 15.55
N ARG A 56 -8.32 -14.56 14.72
CA ARG A 56 -8.43 -14.68 13.26
C ARG A 56 -7.45 -15.70 12.70
N ALA A 57 -6.23 -15.73 13.20
CA ALA A 57 -5.22 -16.69 12.77
C ALA A 57 -5.67 -18.13 13.06
N ARG A 58 -6.27 -18.37 14.24
CA ARG A 58 -6.91 -19.65 14.58
C ARG A 58 -8.06 -19.98 13.64
N SER A 59 -8.95 -19.02 13.39
CA SER A 59 -10.13 -19.23 12.54
C SER A 59 -9.79 -19.50 11.08
N PHE A 60 -8.74 -18.86 10.54
CA PHE A 60 -8.34 -19.02 9.15
C PHE A 60 -7.26 -20.09 8.94
N GLY A 61 -6.65 -20.60 10.02
CA GLY A 61 -5.55 -21.56 9.95
C GLY A 61 -4.25 -20.98 9.38
N VAL A 62 -4.12 -19.66 9.32
CA VAL A 62 -2.95 -18.95 8.78
C VAL A 62 -2.60 -17.74 9.64
N ALA A 63 -1.31 -17.40 9.74
CA ALA A 63 -0.88 -16.23 10.48
C ALA A 63 -1.34 -14.91 9.82
N ILE A 64 -1.55 -13.86 10.61
CA ILE A 64 -2.11 -12.59 10.13
C ILE A 64 -1.04 -11.50 10.14
N GLY A 65 -0.78 -10.91 8.98
CA GLY A 65 0.06 -9.73 8.86
C GLY A 65 -0.56 -8.51 9.52
N GLN A 66 0.27 -7.73 10.20
CA GLN A 66 -0.09 -6.48 10.86
C GLN A 66 0.95 -5.38 10.62
N TRP A 67 0.51 -4.23 10.13
CA TRP A 67 1.25 -2.97 10.15
C TRP A 67 1.33 -2.43 11.57
N THR A 68 2.52 -2.05 12.02
CA THR A 68 2.75 -1.58 13.40
C THR A 68 2.47 -0.09 13.58
N ASN A 69 2.44 0.67 12.48
CA ASN A 69 2.14 2.09 12.46
C ASN A 69 1.44 2.46 11.14
N ASN A 70 0.17 2.88 11.21
CA ASN A 70 -0.66 3.11 10.03
C ASN A 70 -0.18 4.31 9.21
N GLU A 71 0.21 5.40 9.87
CA GLU A 71 0.71 6.61 9.23
C GLU A 71 1.98 6.32 8.43
N LYS A 72 2.99 5.68 9.05
CA LYS A 72 4.24 5.32 8.39
C LYS A 72 4.03 4.32 7.26
N ALA A 73 3.13 3.36 7.43
CA ALA A 73 2.79 2.41 6.38
C ALA A 73 2.09 3.09 5.20
N ALA A 74 1.19 4.04 5.45
CA ALA A 74 0.52 4.82 4.41
C ALA A 74 1.52 5.69 3.63
N GLU A 75 2.45 6.34 4.31
CA GLU A 75 3.55 7.10 3.70
C GLU A 75 4.46 6.22 2.84
N PHE A 76 4.84 5.05 3.35
CA PHE A 76 5.63 4.07 2.60
C PHE A 76 4.89 3.63 1.32
N ILE A 77 3.62 3.21 1.44
CA ILE A 77 2.83 2.73 0.30
C ILE A 77 2.63 3.85 -0.74
N LYS A 78 2.40 5.09 -0.29
CA LYS A 78 2.34 6.27 -1.17
C LYS A 78 3.62 6.41 -1.98
N GLY A 79 4.79 6.26 -1.34
CA GLY A 79 6.09 6.42 -1.99
C GLY A 79 6.37 5.38 -3.09
N ILE A 80 5.77 4.19 -3.00
CA ILE A 80 5.98 3.11 -3.98
C ILE A 80 4.83 2.94 -4.96
N TYR A 81 3.69 3.63 -4.77
CA TYR A 81 2.44 3.36 -5.46
C TYR A 81 2.55 3.34 -7.00
N ASP A 82 3.33 4.26 -7.55
CA ASP A 82 3.54 4.38 -9.00
C ASP A 82 4.41 3.28 -9.59
N THR A 83 5.18 2.58 -8.74
CA THR A 83 6.02 1.44 -9.12
C THR A 83 5.26 0.10 -9.08
N LEU A 84 4.11 0.07 -8.41
CA LEU A 84 3.29 -1.13 -8.26
C LEU A 84 2.61 -1.48 -9.59
N LYS A 85 2.65 -2.76 -9.94
CA LYS A 85 1.86 -3.34 -11.03
C LYS A 85 0.46 -3.66 -10.53
N ASP A 86 -0.51 -3.73 -11.44
CA ASP A 86 -1.84 -4.24 -11.10
C ASP A 86 -1.72 -5.68 -10.61
N GLY A 87 -2.48 -6.01 -9.56
CA GLY A 87 -2.40 -7.30 -8.88
C GLY A 87 -1.42 -7.30 -7.69
N GLU A 88 -0.89 -8.49 -7.39
CA GLU A 88 -0.05 -8.73 -6.22
C GLU A 88 1.39 -8.25 -6.43
N ASN A 89 1.91 -7.48 -5.48
CA ASN A 89 3.29 -7.01 -5.46
C ASN A 89 3.91 -7.37 -4.11
N ILE A 90 5.04 -8.08 -4.13
CA ILE A 90 5.87 -8.31 -2.94
C ILE A 90 6.87 -7.17 -2.87
N VAL A 91 6.93 -6.50 -1.71
CA VAL A 91 7.76 -5.30 -1.50
C VAL A 91 8.57 -5.42 -0.22
N ASP A 92 9.74 -4.78 -0.23
CA ASP A 92 10.56 -4.59 0.96
C ASP A 92 10.00 -3.48 1.83
N ILE A 93 9.87 -3.73 3.13
CA ILE A 93 9.44 -2.75 4.13
C ILE A 93 10.54 -2.57 5.18
N LEU A 94 10.56 -1.38 5.79
CA LEU A 94 11.52 -1.08 6.86
C LEU A 94 11.30 -2.02 8.05
N ALA A 95 12.41 -2.41 8.69
CA ALA A 95 12.37 -3.19 9.92
C ALA A 95 11.48 -2.50 10.97
N GLY A 96 10.60 -3.29 11.59
CA GLY A 96 9.65 -2.81 12.59
C GLY A 96 8.39 -2.14 12.03
N LEU A 97 8.25 -1.99 10.70
CA LEU A 97 7.02 -1.46 10.08
C LEU A 97 5.91 -2.52 9.93
N GLY A 98 6.30 -3.80 9.93
CA GLY A 98 5.39 -4.92 9.79
C GLY A 98 5.75 -6.09 10.70
N GLN A 99 4.72 -6.84 11.08
CA GLN A 99 4.83 -8.06 11.86
C GLN A 99 3.77 -9.07 11.43
N VAL A 100 3.94 -10.32 11.80
CA VAL A 100 3.00 -11.41 11.57
C VAL A 100 2.62 -12.00 12.92
N VAL A 101 1.31 -12.15 13.16
CA VAL A 101 0.74 -12.67 14.40
C VAL A 101 0.21 -14.09 14.18
N ASN A 102 0.72 -15.04 14.96
CA ASN A 102 0.29 -16.43 14.93
C ASN A 102 -0.91 -16.69 15.85
N ALA A 103 -1.52 -17.86 15.67
CA ALA A 103 -2.64 -18.36 16.48
C ALA A 103 -2.34 -18.47 17.99
N ASP A 104 -1.07 -18.64 18.36
CA ASP A 104 -0.61 -18.72 19.76
C ASP A 104 -0.23 -17.34 20.34
N GLN A 105 -0.54 -16.25 19.62
CA GLN A 105 -0.15 -14.87 19.93
C GLN A 105 1.35 -14.56 19.79
N SER A 106 2.17 -15.51 19.32
CA SER A 106 3.56 -15.21 18.97
C SER A 106 3.61 -14.23 17.80
N ILE A 107 4.63 -13.36 17.83
CA ILE A 107 4.84 -12.28 16.86
C ILE A 107 6.16 -12.51 16.15
N ILE A 108 6.14 -12.43 14.82
CA ILE A 108 7.34 -12.47 13.98
C ILE A 108 7.46 -11.12 13.27
N SER A 109 8.51 -10.35 13.58
CA SER A 109 8.81 -9.13 12.82
C SER A 109 9.22 -9.48 11.39
N THR A 110 8.88 -8.63 10.42
CA THR A 110 9.21 -8.87 9.01
C THR A 110 9.65 -7.60 8.28
N THR A 111 10.40 -7.80 7.20
CA THR A 111 10.83 -6.79 6.24
C THR A 111 10.19 -6.98 4.87
N LYS A 112 9.15 -7.81 4.76
CA LYS A 112 8.39 -8.04 3.52
C LYS A 112 6.90 -7.78 3.71
N ALA A 113 6.24 -7.28 2.67
CA ALA A 113 4.79 -7.17 2.60
C ALA A 113 4.27 -7.51 1.21
N ILE A 114 3.00 -7.94 1.15
CA ILE A 114 2.22 -8.00 -0.08
C ILE A 114 1.36 -6.75 -0.17
N ILE A 115 1.33 -6.09 -1.32
CA ILE A 115 0.40 -5.01 -1.66
C ILE A 115 -0.36 -5.40 -2.93
N VAL A 116 -1.68 -5.37 -2.87
CA VAL A 116 -2.54 -5.70 -4.03
C VAL A 116 -3.13 -4.42 -4.60
N LYS A 117 -2.60 -3.99 -5.75
CA LYS A 117 -3.11 -2.82 -6.49
C LYS A 117 -4.23 -3.25 -7.42
N ASN A 118 -5.32 -2.49 -7.43
CA ASN A 118 -6.38 -2.72 -8.41
C ASN A 118 -6.01 -2.08 -9.74
N ALA A 119 -6.55 -2.64 -10.81
CA ALA A 119 -6.50 -2.00 -12.12
C ALA A 119 -7.21 -0.64 -12.13
N GLU A 120 -6.84 0.18 -13.11
CA GLU A 120 -7.47 1.48 -13.33
C GLU A 120 -8.99 1.35 -13.49
N GLY A 121 -9.75 2.29 -12.91
CA GLY A 121 -11.22 2.30 -12.94
C GLY A 121 -11.90 1.50 -11.83
N ALA A 122 -11.15 0.81 -10.97
CA ALA A 122 -11.72 0.16 -9.79
C ALA A 122 -12.23 1.16 -8.73
N THR A 123 -13.15 0.70 -7.86
CA THR A 123 -13.73 1.51 -6.77
C THR A 123 -12.70 2.00 -5.76
N ASN A 124 -11.64 1.21 -5.53
CA ASN A 124 -10.53 1.57 -4.65
C ASN A 124 -9.20 1.39 -5.40
N ALA A 125 -8.20 2.22 -5.09
CA ALA A 125 -6.87 2.12 -5.69
C ALA A 125 -6.10 0.86 -5.28
N LEU A 126 -6.16 0.52 -3.98
CA LEU A 126 -5.60 -0.70 -3.42
C LEU A 126 -6.72 -1.59 -2.89
N LYS A 127 -6.60 -2.90 -3.12
CA LYS A 127 -7.57 -3.89 -2.63
C LYS A 127 -7.28 -4.26 -1.18
N THR A 128 -6.05 -4.64 -0.91
CA THR A 128 -5.54 -5.04 0.41
C THR A 128 -4.01 -4.97 0.40
N GLY A 129 -3.40 -5.24 1.55
CA GLY A 129 -1.97 -5.30 1.70
C GLY A 129 -1.59 -5.54 3.15
N TYR A 130 -0.64 -6.45 3.35
CA TYR A 130 -0.31 -6.97 4.66
C TYR A 130 1.16 -7.44 4.72
N PRO A 131 1.83 -7.26 5.87
CA PRO A 131 3.14 -7.85 6.09
C PRO A 131 3.11 -9.38 6.01
N ILE A 132 4.17 -9.98 5.48
CA ILE A 132 4.30 -11.43 5.34
C ILE A 132 5.64 -11.88 5.90
N VAL A 133 5.71 -13.11 6.41
CA VAL A 133 7.01 -13.76 6.62
C VAL A 133 7.55 -14.18 5.26
N GLU A 134 8.82 -13.86 5.00
CA GLU A 134 9.51 -14.43 3.84
C GLU A 134 9.48 -15.95 4.00
N LYS A 135 8.90 -16.66 3.01
CA LYS A 135 9.01 -18.12 3.00
C LYS A 135 10.48 -18.44 2.85
N VAL A 136 11.10 -18.92 3.93
CA VAL A 136 12.36 -19.64 3.83
C VAL A 136 12.03 -20.92 3.05
N ILE A 137 12.28 -20.90 1.74
CA ILE A 137 12.29 -22.12 0.94
C ILE A 137 13.44 -22.95 1.50
N ARG A 138 13.12 -23.99 2.27
CA ARG A 138 14.07 -25.01 2.70
C ARG A 138 14.13 -26.10 1.63
#